data_AF-A0A534PW13-F1
#
_entry.id   AF-A0A534PW13-F1
#
_cell.length_a   1.000
_cell.length_b   1.000
_cell.length_c   1.000
_cell.angle_alpha   90.00
_cell.angle_beta   90.00
_cell.angle_gamma   90.00
#
_symmetry.space_group_name_H-M   'P 1'
#
loop_
_entity.id
_entity.type
_entity.pdbx_description
1 polymer ?
#
loop_
_entity_poly.entity_id
_entity_poly.type
_entity_poly.pdbx_seq_one_letter_code
_entity_poly.pdbx_strand_id
1 'polypeptide(L)'
;MPEFPLTPQERTLQVFCRIFAVVYALGGLGFAATPRLTFRLITLDRAPVGWTAQATFWNVLACAMMAAIATSCAVVAGRPRERRHALLPVVVAKLTSSVLAALHLVRFGGQGSMALIVVIATDFPLFVVTLLVYRAAAPGVHSAPAREGPPAEAAKVQLGVSKS
;
A
#
# COMPACT_ATOMS: atom_id res chain seq x y z
N MET A 1 12.84 22.70 -8.52
CA MET A 1 12.32 22.23 -9.83
C MET A 1 10.88 22.69 -9.94
N PRO A 2 10.39 23.13 -11.11
CA PRO A 2 8.99 23.52 -11.25
C PRO A 2 8.09 22.33 -10.86
N GLU A 3 7.21 22.55 -9.87
CA GLU A 3 6.20 21.56 -9.49
C GLU A 3 5.13 21.51 -10.58
N PHE A 4 5.28 20.55 -11.49
CA PHE A 4 4.22 20.27 -12.45
C PHE A 4 2.98 19.78 -11.69
N PRO A 5 1.78 20.28 -12.04
CA PRO A 5 0.55 19.88 -11.37
C PRO A 5 0.37 18.36 -11.44
N LEU A 6 -0.20 17.80 -10.37
CA LEU A 6 -0.52 16.37 -10.30
C LEU A 6 -1.63 16.03 -11.30
N THR A 7 -1.52 14.89 -11.96
CA THR A 7 -2.61 14.35 -12.77
C THR A 7 -3.80 13.97 -11.87
N PRO A 8 -5.03 13.87 -12.39
CA PRO A 8 -6.18 13.40 -11.61
C PRO A 8 -5.92 12.06 -10.91
N GLN A 9 -5.20 11.14 -11.57
CA GLN A 9 -4.87 9.82 -11.04
C GLN A 9 -3.84 9.90 -9.90
N GLU A 10 -2.82 10.75 -10.04
CA GLU A 10 -1.85 11.01 -8.96
C GLU A 10 -2.52 11.66 -7.76
N ARG A 11 -3.50 12.54 -7.99
CA ARG A 11 -4.31 13.14 -6.93
C ARG A 11 -5.18 12.10 -6.22
N THR A 12 -5.81 11.20 -6.97
CA THR A 12 -6.57 10.08 -6.41
C THR A 12 -5.66 9.19 -5.55
N LEU A 13 -4.46 8.85 -6.05
CA LEU A 13 -3.46 8.10 -5.27
C LEU A 13 -3.07 8.84 -3.98
N GLN A 14 -2.81 10.14 -4.07
CA GLN A 14 -2.49 10.97 -2.91
C GLN A 14 -3.61 10.95 -1.86
N VAL A 15 -4.85 11.19 -2.27
CA VAL A 15 -6.01 11.22 -1.36
C VAL A 15 -6.24 9.84 -0.76
N PHE A 16 -6.21 8.79 -1.58
CA PHE A 16 -6.31 7.40 -1.13
C PHE A 16 -5.25 7.11 -0.06
N CYS A 17 -3.98 7.36 -0.35
CA CYS A 17 -2.90 7.14 0.59
C CYS A 17 -3.03 7.99 1.86
N ARG A 18 -3.50 9.23 1.76
CA ARG A 18 -3.70 10.08 2.95
C ARG A 18 -4.80 9.54 3.86
N ILE A 19 -5.93 9.12 3.28
CA ILE A 19 -7.03 8.50 4.03
C ILE A 19 -6.54 7.22 4.71
N PHE A 20 -5.92 6.32 3.94
CA PHE A 20 -5.47 5.04 4.46
C PHE A 20 -4.32 5.17 5.47
N ALA A 21 -3.44 6.17 5.33
CA ALA A 21 -2.44 6.47 6.36
C ALA A 21 -3.10 6.76 7.72
N VAL A 22 -4.15 7.58 7.72
CA VAL A 22 -4.92 7.89 8.94
C VAL A 22 -5.65 6.66 9.45
N VAL A 23 -6.36 5.93 8.58
CA VAL A 23 -7.12 4.73 8.97
C VAL A 23 -6.20 3.68 9.61
N TYR A 24 -5.06 3.39 9.01
CA TYR A 24 -4.11 2.40 9.55
C TYR A 24 -3.42 2.91 10.82
N ALA A 25 -3.11 4.21 10.93
CA ALA A 25 -2.57 4.78 12.17
C ALA A 25 -3.58 4.67 13.32
N LEU A 26 -4.83 5.05 13.09
CA LEU A 26 -5.91 4.93 14.08
C LEU A 26 -6.21 3.47 14.44
N GLY A 27 -6.21 2.57 13.45
CA GLY A 27 -6.35 1.13 13.69
C GLY A 27 -5.23 0.56 14.56
N GLY A 28 -3.98 0.92 14.29
CA GLY A 28 -2.83 0.55 15.11
C GLY A 28 -2.92 1.08 16.54
N LEU A 29 -3.34 2.35 16.70
CA LEU A 29 -3.58 2.94 18.03
C LEU A 29 -4.74 2.24 18.75
N GLY A 30 -5.81 1.87 18.05
CA GLY A 30 -6.94 1.12 18.61
C GLY A 30 -6.52 -0.25 19.13
N PHE A 31 -5.71 -0.99 18.37
CA PHE A 31 -5.13 -2.27 18.79
C PHE A 31 -4.17 -2.14 19.98
N ALA A 32 -3.42 -1.04 20.06
CA ALA A 32 -2.52 -0.77 21.18
C ALA A 32 -3.27 -0.37 22.45
N ALA A 33 -4.30 0.49 22.33
CA ALA A 33 -5.06 1.01 23.46
C ALA A 33 -6.07 0.01 24.02
N THR A 34 -6.72 -0.77 23.17
CA THR A 34 -7.82 -1.67 23.56
C THR A 34 -7.69 -3.10 23.01
N PRO A 35 -6.53 -3.76 23.20
CA PRO A 35 -6.21 -5.05 22.57
C PRO A 35 -7.29 -6.12 22.77
N ARG A 36 -7.78 -6.25 24.00
CA ARG A 36 -8.82 -7.24 24.37
C ARG A 36 -10.17 -6.96 23.70
N LEU A 37 -10.54 -5.69 23.52
CA LEU A 37 -11.80 -5.31 22.88
C LEU A 37 -11.75 -5.68 21.40
N THR A 38 -10.67 -5.32 20.70
CA THR A 38 -10.49 -5.66 19.29
C THR A 38 -10.41 -7.17 19.06
N PHE A 39 -9.78 -7.92 19.96
CA PHE A 39 -9.79 -9.38 19.89
C PHE A 39 -11.20 -9.97 20.03
N ARG A 40 -12.01 -9.47 20.96
CA ARG A 40 -13.42 -9.91 21.12
C ARG A 40 -14.26 -9.58 19.90
N LEU A 41 -14.10 -8.39 19.32
CA LEU A 41 -14.82 -7.98 18.12
C LEU A 41 -14.47 -8.84 16.90
N ILE A 42 -13.18 -9.10 16.67
CA ILE A 42 -12.71 -9.90 15.52
C ILE A 42 -13.15 -11.35 15.64
N THR A 43 -13.16 -11.89 16.87
CA THR A 43 -13.58 -13.28 17.13
C THR A 43 -15.08 -13.42 17.37
N LEU A 44 -15.83 -12.31 17.40
CA LEU A 44 -17.25 -12.26 17.78
C LEU A 44 -17.55 -12.97 19.11
N ASP A 45 -16.62 -12.93 20.06
CA ASP A 45 -16.66 -13.67 21.34
C ASP A 45 -16.75 -15.20 21.19
N ARG A 46 -16.53 -15.73 19.98
CA ARG A 46 -16.57 -17.18 19.67
C ARG A 46 -15.21 -17.86 19.80
N ALA A 47 -14.18 -17.14 20.26
CA ALA A 47 -12.87 -17.74 20.48
C ALA A 47 -12.94 -18.76 21.63
N PRO A 48 -12.55 -20.02 21.42
CA PRO A 48 -12.59 -21.04 22.47
C PRO A 48 -11.57 -20.80 23.60
N VAL A 49 -10.62 -19.89 23.39
CA VAL A 49 -9.59 -19.49 24.36
C VAL A 49 -9.54 -17.97 24.46
N GLY A 50 -9.45 -17.45 25.69
CA GLY A 50 -9.36 -16.02 25.98
C GLY A 50 -8.05 -15.36 25.52
N TRP A 51 -7.72 -14.20 26.09
CA TRP A 51 -6.49 -13.48 25.76
C TRP A 51 -5.23 -14.26 26.21
N THR A 52 -4.48 -14.85 25.27
CA THR A 52 -3.28 -15.65 25.52
C THR A 52 -1.97 -14.91 25.18
N ALA A 53 -0.82 -15.51 25.54
CA ALA A 53 0.50 -15.02 25.10
C ALA A 53 0.61 -15.00 23.56
N GLN A 54 0.05 -16.01 22.88
CA GLN A 54 -0.03 -16.05 21.42
C GLN A 54 -0.88 -14.88 20.88
N ALA A 55 -2.05 -14.60 21.48
CA ALA A 55 -2.87 -13.46 21.09
C ALA A 55 -2.12 -12.12 21.28
N THR A 56 -1.35 -12.00 22.36
CA THR A 56 -0.49 -10.83 22.63
C THR A 56 0.58 -10.66 21.54
N PHE A 57 1.26 -11.74 21.16
CA PHE A 57 2.24 -11.73 20.07
C PHE A 57 1.63 -11.24 18.74
N TRP A 58 0.48 -11.81 18.35
CA TRP A 58 -0.21 -11.40 17.13
C TRP A 58 -0.71 -9.97 17.17
N ASN A 59 -1.13 -9.47 18.34
CA ASN A 59 -1.53 -8.08 18.50
C ASN A 59 -0.34 -7.11 18.31
N VAL A 60 0.82 -7.41 18.89
CA VAL A 60 2.04 -6.60 18.68
C VAL A 60 2.42 -6.57 17.20
N LEU A 61 2.37 -7.73 16.53
CA LEU A 61 2.65 -7.82 15.10
C LEU A 61 1.62 -7.03 14.28
N ALA A 62 0.34 -7.09 14.63
CA ALA A 62 -0.71 -6.31 13.99
C ALA A 62 -0.44 -4.80 14.12
N CYS A 63 -0.12 -4.31 15.32
CA CYS A 63 0.23 -2.90 15.55
C CYS A 63 1.43 -2.48 14.69
N ALA A 64 2.49 -3.29 14.64
CA ALA A 64 3.68 -3.01 13.84
C ALA A 64 3.37 -2.95 12.34
N MET A 65 2.57 -3.89 11.83
CA MET A 65 2.14 -3.91 10.43
C MET A 65 1.25 -2.71 10.09
N MET A 66 0.32 -2.33 10.97
CA MET A 66 -0.51 -1.14 10.79
C MET A 66 0.34 0.14 10.70
N ALA A 67 1.34 0.28 11.57
CA ALA A 67 2.27 1.41 11.54
C ALA A 67 3.13 1.44 10.26
N ALA A 68 3.62 0.27 9.81
CA ALA A 68 4.38 0.15 8.57
C ALA A 68 3.54 0.56 7.35
N ILE A 69 2.29 0.07 7.26
CA ILE A 69 1.38 0.42 6.16
C ILE A 69 1.03 1.92 6.22
N ALA A 70 0.72 2.44 7.41
CA ALA A 70 0.42 3.86 7.59
C ALA A 70 1.59 4.75 7.12
N THR A 71 2.83 4.36 7.44
CA THR A 71 4.04 5.06 7.02
C THR A 71 4.24 4.98 5.51
N SER A 72 4.10 3.80 4.91
CA SER A 72 4.13 3.63 3.45
C SER A 72 3.12 4.55 2.76
N CYS A 73 1.88 4.57 3.25
CA CYS A 73 0.83 5.45 2.74
C CYS A 73 1.18 6.93 2.92
N ALA A 74 1.69 7.35 4.08
CA ALA A 74 2.08 8.73 4.33
C ALA A 74 3.22 9.20 3.41
N VAL A 75 4.20 8.33 3.18
CA VAL A 75 5.33 8.56 2.26
C VAL A 75 4.83 8.79 0.84
N VAL A 76 3.87 7.98 0.36
CA VAL A 76 3.27 8.17 -0.96
C VAL A 76 2.39 9.43 -1.01
N ALA A 77 1.61 9.71 0.02
CA ALA A 77 0.75 10.90 0.05
C ALA A 77 1.57 12.21 -0.04
N GLY A 78 2.77 12.23 0.54
CA GLY A 78 3.66 13.39 0.45
C GLY A 78 4.18 13.66 -0.95
N ARG A 79 4.52 12.61 -1.72
CA ARG A 79 5.02 12.72 -3.11
C ARG A 79 4.55 11.54 -3.96
N PRO A 80 3.30 11.55 -4.46
CA PRO A 80 2.69 10.38 -5.11
C PRO A 80 3.43 9.94 -6.37
N ARG A 81 3.95 10.89 -7.17
CA ARG A 81 4.70 10.61 -8.40
C ARG A 81 6.04 9.92 -8.15
N GLU A 82 6.83 10.46 -7.22
CA GLU A 82 8.19 9.97 -6.92
C GLU A 82 8.19 8.70 -6.07
N ARG A 83 7.22 8.58 -5.15
CA ARG A 83 7.29 7.61 -4.04
C ARG A 83 6.27 6.50 -4.10
N ARG A 84 5.45 6.41 -5.16
CA ARG A 84 4.44 5.33 -5.34
C ARG A 84 4.96 3.92 -5.04
N HIS A 85 6.22 3.64 -5.31
CA HIS A 85 6.83 2.33 -5.09
C HIS A 85 6.87 1.92 -3.61
N ALA A 86 6.73 2.86 -2.67
CA ALA A 86 6.57 2.57 -1.25
C ALA A 86 5.25 1.81 -0.92
N LEU A 87 4.29 1.74 -1.86
CA LEU A 87 3.11 0.87 -1.75
C LEU A 87 3.36 -0.59 -2.16
N LEU A 88 4.45 -0.90 -2.87
CA LEU A 88 4.71 -2.28 -3.32
C LEU A 88 4.75 -3.27 -2.15
N PRO A 89 5.41 -2.99 -1.01
CA PRO A 89 5.37 -3.88 0.15
C PRO A 89 3.95 -4.08 0.68
N VAL A 90 3.09 -3.05 0.65
CA VAL A 90 1.69 -3.14 1.10
C VAL A 90 0.89 -4.07 0.19
N VAL A 91 1.00 -3.89 -1.12
CA VAL A 91 0.31 -4.73 -2.12
C VAL A 91 0.75 -6.19 -2.00
N VAL A 92 2.06 -6.44 -1.89
CA VAL A 92 2.61 -7.79 -1.75
C VAL A 92 2.19 -8.42 -0.42
N ALA A 93 2.20 -7.66 0.68
CA ALA A 93 1.78 -8.17 1.98
C ALA A 93 0.29 -8.56 1.97
N LYS A 94 -0.59 -7.72 1.41
CA LYS A 94 -2.03 -7.99 1.31
C LYS A 94 -2.36 -9.18 0.41
N LEU A 95 -1.64 -9.33 -0.70
CA LEU A 95 -1.79 -10.50 -1.56
C LEU A 95 -1.34 -11.78 -0.83
N THR A 96 -0.15 -11.74 -0.23
CA THR A 96 0.43 -12.88 0.49
C THR A 96 -0.45 -13.30 1.66
N SER A 97 -0.95 -12.35 2.47
CA SER A 97 -1.85 -12.66 3.59
C SER A 97 -3.15 -13.30 3.11
N SER A 98 -3.75 -12.77 2.02
CA SER A 98 -4.97 -13.31 1.44
C SER A 98 -4.79 -14.73 0.90
N VAL A 99 -3.69 -14.97 0.17
CA VAL A 99 -3.37 -16.29 -0.40
C VAL A 99 -3.11 -17.31 0.70
N LEU A 100 -2.29 -16.95 1.70
CA LEU A 100 -2.01 -17.85 2.82
C LEU A 100 -3.25 -18.16 3.63
N ALA A 101 -4.10 -17.16 3.91
CA ALA A 101 -5.36 -17.39 4.61
C ALA A 101 -6.30 -18.32 3.83
N ALA A 102 -6.42 -18.14 2.52
CA ALA A 102 -7.21 -19.02 1.66
C ALA A 102 -6.66 -20.45 1.63
N LEU A 103 -5.34 -20.61 1.49
CA LEU A 103 -4.68 -21.92 1.53
C LEU A 103 -4.91 -22.61 2.88
N HIS A 104 -4.85 -21.87 3.99
CA HIS A 104 -5.08 -22.42 5.31
C HIS A 104 -6.52 -22.89 5.51
N LEU A 105 -7.50 -22.11 5.02
CA LEU A 105 -8.92 -22.50 5.09
C LEU A 105 -9.21 -23.77 4.29
N VAL A 106 -8.63 -23.91 3.10
CA VAL A 106 -8.84 -25.06 2.21
C VAL A 106 -8.11 -26.31 2.70
N ARG A 107 -6.85 -26.19 3.14
CA ARG A 107 -5.99 -27.35 3.46
C ARG A 107 -6.18 -27.91 4.86
N PHE A 108 -6.52 -27.09 5.85
CA PHE A 108 -6.59 -27.51 7.25
C PHE A 108 -8.03 -27.60 7.78
N GLY A 109 -9.02 -27.58 6.88
CA GLY A 109 -10.42 -27.75 7.23
C GLY A 109 -10.92 -26.64 8.15
N GLY A 110 -11.14 -25.44 7.59
CA GLY A 110 -11.45 -24.17 8.27
C GLY A 110 -12.64 -24.08 9.24
N GLN A 111 -13.07 -25.18 9.87
CA GLN A 111 -13.99 -25.20 10.99
C GLN A 111 -13.46 -24.29 12.12
N GLY A 112 -14.14 -23.15 12.30
CA GLY A 112 -13.95 -22.25 13.43
C GLY A 112 -13.00 -21.06 13.20
N SER A 113 -12.32 -20.94 12.06
CA SER A 113 -11.34 -19.85 11.87
C SER A 113 -11.95 -18.59 11.25
N MET A 114 -12.89 -17.96 11.98
CA MET A 114 -13.47 -16.66 11.62
C MET A 114 -12.40 -15.60 11.36
N ALA A 115 -11.27 -15.67 12.07
CA ALA A 115 -10.14 -14.77 11.86
C ALA A 115 -9.55 -14.85 10.44
N LEU A 116 -9.39 -16.06 9.87
CA LEU A 116 -8.88 -16.22 8.50
C LEU A 116 -9.88 -15.72 7.45
N ILE A 117 -11.18 -15.93 7.69
CA ILE A 117 -12.24 -15.40 6.81
C ILE A 117 -12.22 -13.87 6.84
N VAL A 118 -12.11 -13.26 8.02
CA VAL A 118 -12.00 -11.80 8.17
C VAL A 118 -10.77 -11.28 7.44
N VAL A 119 -9.61 -11.93 7.59
CA VAL A 119 -8.39 -11.53 6.87
C VAL A 119 -8.59 -11.54 5.36
N ILE A 120 -9.20 -12.58 4.78
CA ILE A 120 -9.47 -12.61 3.33
C ILE A 120 -10.46 -11.51 2.94
N ALA A 121 -11.55 -11.37 3.70
CA ALA A 121 -12.62 -10.42 3.44
C ALA A 121 -12.13 -8.97 3.52
N THR A 122 -11.10 -8.68 4.32
CA THR A 122 -10.49 -7.34 4.39
C THR A 122 -9.33 -7.17 3.42
N ASP A 123 -8.39 -8.11 3.40
CA ASP A 123 -7.11 -7.93 2.70
C ASP A 123 -7.24 -8.09 1.19
N PHE A 124 -8.12 -8.96 0.71
CA PHE A 124 -8.29 -9.15 -0.74
C PHE A 124 -8.92 -7.93 -1.42
N PRO A 125 -10.04 -7.35 -0.92
CA PRO A 125 -10.56 -6.10 -1.49
C PRO A 125 -9.57 -4.95 -1.38
N LEU A 126 -8.86 -4.83 -0.26
CA LEU A 126 -7.83 -3.80 -0.09
C LEU A 126 -6.66 -3.98 -1.07
N PHE A 127 -6.24 -5.22 -1.33
CA PHE A 127 -5.26 -5.54 -2.36
C PHE A 127 -5.74 -5.06 -3.74
N VAL A 128 -6.96 -5.44 -4.13
CA VAL A 128 -7.53 -5.09 -5.44
C VAL A 128 -7.60 -3.57 -5.60
N VAL A 129 -8.20 -2.86 -4.64
CA VAL A 129 -8.35 -1.40 -4.71
C VAL A 129 -6.98 -0.71 -4.73
N THR A 130 -6.05 -1.12 -3.87
CA THR A 130 -4.69 -0.53 -3.82
C THR A 130 -3.96 -0.77 -5.14
N LEU A 131 -4.07 -1.96 -5.72
CA LEU A 131 -3.45 -2.29 -7.00
C LEU A 131 -4.04 -1.46 -8.15
N LEU A 132 -5.36 -1.29 -8.20
CA LEU A 132 -6.03 -0.48 -9.22
C LEU A 132 -5.58 0.99 -9.15
N VAL A 133 -5.58 1.57 -7.95
CA VAL A 133 -5.13 2.97 -7.75
C VAL A 133 -3.64 3.12 -8.05
N TYR A 134 -2.81 2.16 -7.64
CA TYR A 134 -1.37 2.14 -7.94
C TYR A 134 -1.09 2.08 -9.45
N ARG A 135 -1.82 1.24 -10.19
CA ARG A 135 -1.66 1.10 -11.64
C ARG A 135 -2.18 2.31 -12.41
N ALA A 136 -3.31 2.88 -11.99
CA ALA A 136 -3.87 4.09 -12.61
C ALA A 136 -2.94 5.31 -12.48
N ALA A 137 -2.18 5.40 -11.40
CA ALA A 137 -1.20 6.45 -11.18
C ALA A 137 0.15 6.21 -11.87
N ALA A 138 0.26 5.24 -12.78
CA ALA A 138 1.52 4.96 -13.45
C ALA A 138 1.85 5.99 -14.55
N PRO A 139 3.09 6.52 -14.59
CA PRO A 139 3.51 7.57 -15.53
C PRO A 139 3.20 7.23 -16.99
N GLY A 140 3.36 5.97 -17.41
CA GLY A 140 3.13 5.55 -18.79
C GLY A 140 1.67 5.42 -19.23
N VAL A 141 0.69 5.53 -18.33
CA VAL A 141 -0.74 5.40 -18.67
C VAL A 141 -1.35 6.76 -19.07
N HIS A 142 -0.76 7.87 -18.59
CA HIS A 142 -1.28 9.22 -18.78
C HIS A 142 -0.23 10.29 -19.07
N SER A 143 1.01 9.91 -19.37
CA SER A 143 1.90 10.81 -20.10
C SER A 143 1.19 11.20 -21.39
N ALA A 144 0.72 12.44 -21.46
CA ALA A 144 0.59 13.14 -22.73
C ALA A 144 1.84 12.82 -23.55
N PRO A 145 1.73 12.57 -24.88
CA PRO A 145 2.87 12.21 -25.70
C PRO A 145 3.99 13.18 -25.34
N ALA A 146 5.15 12.63 -24.99
CA ALA A 146 6.34 13.41 -24.73
C ALA A 146 6.38 14.46 -25.84
N ARG A 147 6.12 15.72 -25.49
CA ARG A 147 6.28 16.82 -26.45
C ARG A 147 7.73 16.66 -26.87
N GLU A 148 7.91 16.26 -28.12
CA GLU A 148 9.18 16.35 -28.82
C GLU A 148 9.67 17.76 -28.50
N GLY A 149 10.64 17.87 -27.60
CA GLY A 149 11.45 19.06 -27.54
C GLY A 149 12.00 19.25 -28.95
N PRO A 150 12.04 20.50 -29.47
CA PRO A 150 12.57 20.74 -30.80
C PRO A 150 13.90 19.98 -30.94
N PRO A 151 14.11 19.26 -32.06
CA PRO A 151 15.26 18.40 -32.23
C PRO A 151 16.50 19.20 -31.87
N ALA A 152 17.31 18.66 -30.95
CA ALA A 152 18.58 19.25 -30.58
C ALA A 152 19.33 19.54 -31.89
N GLU A 153 19.39 20.83 -32.23
CA GLU A 153 20.06 21.33 -33.40
C GLU A 153 21.48 20.79 -33.32
N ALA A 154 21.81 19.91 -34.26
CA ALA A 154 23.09 19.26 -34.34
C ALA A 154 24.17 20.34 -34.22
N ALA A 155 24.90 20.33 -33.11
CA ALA A 155 26.06 21.18 -32.93
C ALA A 155 27.02 20.87 -34.08
N LYS A 156 26.96 21.69 -35.14
CA LYS A 156 27.97 21.74 -36.18
C LYS A 156 29.24 22.21 -35.50
N VAL A 157 30.03 21.26 -35.04
CA VAL A 157 31.42 21.49 -34.66
C VAL A 157 32.13 21.99 -35.92
N GLN A 158 32.24 23.31 -36.05
CA GLN A 158 33.12 23.93 -37.04
C GLN A 158 34.55 23.70 -36.56
N LEU A 159 35.16 22.61 -37.03
CA LEU A 159 36.61 22.43 -36.98
C LEU A 159 37.22 23.47 -37.94
N GLY A 160 37.56 24.63 -37.40
CA GLY A 160 38.40 25.60 -38.08
C GLY A 160 39.77 24.99 -38.34
N VAL A 161 40.03 24.63 -39.60
CA VAL A 161 41.36 24.32 -40.10
C VAL A 161 42.15 25.63 -40.13
N SER A 162 43.00 25.85 -39.13
CA SER A 162 44.03 26.88 -39.18
C SER A 162 45.23 26.30 -39.93
N LYS A 163 45.41 26.72 -41.19
CA LYS A 163 46.66 26.50 -41.93
C LYS A 163 47.71 27.45 -41.34
N SER A 164 48.88 26.90 -41.00
CA SER A 164 50.12 27.64 -40.85
C SER A 164 51.19 27.00 -41.73
#